data_AF-A0A1G0B2Y2-F1
#
_entry.id   AF-A0A1G0B2Y2-F1
#
_cell.length_a   1.000
_cell.length_b   1.000
_cell.length_c   1.000
_cell.angle_alpha   90.00
_cell.angle_beta   90.00
_cell.angle_gamma   90.00
#
_symmetry.space_group_name_H-M   'P 1'
#
loop_
_entity.id
_entity.type
_entity.pdbx_description
1 polymer ?
#
loop_
_entity_poly.entity_id
_entity_poly.type
_entity_poly.pdbx_seq_one_letter_code
_entity_poly.pdbx_strand_id
1 'polypeptide(L)'
;MNYKELMGKIFDFYPSTFYTWKKQGRPIIALLEKYFSKEDLEEFLDAGSISKMEYVSKDYSSVELEFLAKNSDAVKMYIKSVEGLK
;
A
#
# COMPACT_ATOMS: atom_id res chain seq x y z
N MET A 1 14.81 1.71 -6.33
CA MET A 1 15.30 3.08 -6.62
C MET A 1 15.20 3.95 -5.38
N ASN A 2 15.74 5.17 -5.33
CA ASN A 2 15.47 6.06 -4.19
C ASN A 2 14.10 6.75 -4.34
N TYR A 3 13.57 7.34 -3.26
CA TYR A 3 12.21 7.90 -3.29
C TYR A 3 12.05 9.07 -4.28
N LYS A 4 13.09 9.91 -4.48
CA LYS A 4 13.01 11.00 -5.48
C LYS A 4 12.93 10.47 -6.91
N GLU A 5 13.65 9.39 -7.22
CA GLU A 5 13.63 8.74 -8.54
C GLU A 5 12.28 8.06 -8.77
N LEU A 6 11.73 7.44 -7.72
CA LEU A 6 10.40 6.84 -7.71
C LEU A 6 9.32 7.85 -8.04
N MET A 7 9.30 8.97 -7.32
CA MET A 7 8.40 10.08 -7.60
C MET A 7 8.63 10.59 -9.03
N GLY A 8 9.90 10.70 -9.44
CA GLY A 8 10.33 11.08 -10.78
C GLY A 8 9.57 10.32 -11.86
N LYS A 9 9.56 9.00 -11.73
CA LYS A 9 8.85 8.08 -12.64
C LYS A 9 7.33 8.16 -12.51
N ILE A 10 6.78 8.20 -11.29
CA ILE A 10 5.32 8.22 -11.06
C ILE A 10 4.67 9.47 -11.66
N PHE A 11 5.31 10.63 -11.51
CA PHE A 11 4.78 11.90 -11.98
C PHE A 11 5.27 12.30 -13.37
N ASP A 12 6.12 11.48 -14.00
CA ASP A 12 6.79 11.78 -15.27
C ASP A 12 7.47 13.17 -15.27
N PHE A 13 8.32 13.39 -14.26
CA PHE A 13 9.05 14.63 -14.08
C PHE A 13 10.49 14.40 -13.61
N TYR A 14 11.35 15.41 -13.76
CA TYR A 14 12.72 15.30 -13.25
C TYR A 14 12.74 15.10 -11.73
N PRO A 15 13.60 14.20 -11.18
CA PRO A 15 13.68 13.94 -9.74
C PRO A 15 13.95 15.18 -8.88
N SER A 16 14.57 16.23 -9.45
CA SER A 16 14.80 17.51 -8.77
C SER A 16 13.49 18.25 -8.46
N THR A 17 12.46 18.10 -9.30
CA THR A 17 11.16 18.75 -9.14
C THR A 17 10.41 18.26 -7.89
N PHE A 18 10.67 17.02 -7.46
CA PHE A 18 10.08 16.45 -6.24
C PHE A 18 10.32 17.32 -5.00
N TYR A 19 11.55 17.77 -4.76
CA TYR A 19 11.86 18.59 -3.57
C TYR A 19 11.15 19.94 -3.59
N THR A 20 11.02 20.54 -4.78
CA THR A 20 10.25 21.77 -4.97
C THR A 20 8.78 21.56 -4.61
N TRP A 21 8.18 20.47 -5.10
CA TRP A 21 6.79 20.13 -4.82
C TRP A 21 6.54 19.80 -3.36
N LYS A 22 7.47 19.09 -2.73
CA LYS A 22 7.44 18.80 -1.30
C LYS A 22 7.53 20.08 -0.46
N LYS A 23 8.44 20.99 -0.79
CA LYS A 23 8.57 22.30 -0.11
C LYS A 23 7.34 23.19 -0.30
N GLN A 24 6.70 23.11 -1.46
CA GLN A 24 5.43 23.79 -1.74
C GLN A 24 4.24 23.20 -0.96
N GLY A 25 4.42 22.07 -0.26
CA GLY A 25 3.35 21.44 0.50
C GLY A 25 2.21 20.92 -0.38
N ARG A 26 2.53 20.42 -1.58
CA ARG A 26 1.49 19.96 -2.52
C ARG A 26 0.70 18.79 -1.93
N PRO A 27 -0.64 18.83 -1.91
CA PRO A 27 -1.46 17.81 -1.27
C PRO A 27 -1.21 16.39 -1.78
N ILE A 28 -0.89 16.24 -3.08
CA ILE A 28 -0.61 14.92 -3.67
C ILE A 28 0.61 14.24 -3.03
N ILE A 29 1.64 15.01 -2.65
CA ILE A 29 2.82 14.46 -1.98
C ILE A 29 2.44 13.92 -0.60
N ALA A 30 1.67 14.71 0.16
CA ALA A 30 1.18 14.30 1.48
C ALA A 30 0.25 13.08 1.40
N LEU A 31 -0.58 12.98 0.36
CA LEU A 31 -1.44 11.82 0.12
C LEU A 31 -0.60 10.56 -0.12
N LEU A 32 0.39 10.63 -1.01
CA LEU A 32 1.23 9.49 -1.32
C LEU A 32 2.04 9.03 -0.10
N GLU A 33 2.69 9.96 0.61
CA GLU A 33 3.49 9.66 1.81
C GLU A 33 2.64 9.13 2.97
N LYS A 34 1.34 9.48 3.05
CA LYS A 34 0.45 9.05 4.13
C LYS A 34 -0.09 7.63 3.94
N TYR A 35 -0.43 7.25 2.71
CA TYR A 35 -1.19 6.02 2.45
C TYR A 35 -0.39 4.92 1.75
N PHE A 36 0.76 5.26 1.17
CA PHE A 36 1.54 4.32 0.39
C PHE A 36 2.98 4.28 0.90
N SER A 37 3.50 3.07 1.11
CA SER A 37 4.91 2.83 1.33
C SER A 37 5.68 3.02 0.03
N LYS A 38 7.00 3.09 0.13
CA LYS A 38 7.87 3.12 -1.05
C LYS A 38 7.68 1.87 -1.91
N GLU A 39 7.56 0.72 -1.26
CA GLU A 39 7.40 -0.59 -1.89
C GLU A 39 6.06 -0.68 -2.65
N ASP A 40 4.97 -0.14 -2.09
CA ASP A 40 3.68 -0.09 -2.79
C ASP A 40 3.77 0.71 -4.11
N LEU A 41 4.49 1.82 -4.06
CA LEU A 41 4.65 2.72 -5.20
C LEU A 41 5.62 2.15 -6.24
N GLU A 42 6.65 1.40 -5.81
CA GLU A 42 7.51 0.62 -6.70
C GLU A 42 6.70 -0.50 -7.38
N GLU A 43 5.86 -1.22 -6.63
CA GLU A 43 4.96 -2.25 -7.17
C GLU A 43 4.01 -1.68 -8.22
N PHE A 44 3.38 -0.53 -7.94
CA PHE A 44 2.48 0.12 -8.89
C PHE A 44 3.17 0.48 -10.21
N LEU A 45 4.43 0.95 -10.17
CA LEU A 45 5.18 1.25 -11.39
C LEU A 45 5.47 0.00 -12.23
N ASP A 46 5.75 -1.12 -11.58
CA ASP A 46 6.15 -2.35 -12.26
C ASP A 46 4.94 -3.15 -12.78
N ALA A 47 3.85 -3.21 -12.00
CA ALA A 47 2.68 -4.05 -12.26
C ALA A 47 1.41 -3.29 -12.69
N GLY A 48 1.37 -1.96 -12.50
CA GLY A 48 0.16 -1.16 -12.71
C GLY A 48 -0.92 -1.35 -11.64
N SER A 49 -0.62 -2.11 -10.60
CA SER A 49 -1.52 -2.43 -9.47
C SER A 49 -0.72 -2.54 -8.17
N ILE A 50 -1.40 -2.48 -7.04
CA ILE A 50 -0.80 -2.70 -5.72
C ILE A 50 -1.51 -3.91 -5.10
N SER A 51 -0.82 -5.03 -4.95
CA SER A 51 -1.42 -6.32 -4.58
C SER A 51 -2.28 -6.23 -3.31
N LYS A 52 -1.80 -5.50 -2.29
CA LYS A 52 -2.56 -5.34 -1.04
C LYS A 52 -3.88 -4.58 -1.21
N MET A 53 -4.00 -3.74 -2.23
CA MET A 53 -5.25 -3.06 -2.57
C MET A 53 -6.18 -3.99 -3.36
N GLU A 54 -5.63 -4.89 -4.17
CA GLU A 54 -6.41 -5.90 -4.90
C GLU A 54 -7.02 -6.95 -3.95
N TYR A 55 -6.32 -7.30 -2.86
CA TYR A 55 -6.82 -8.27 -1.87
C TYR A 55 -8.07 -7.79 -1.13
N VAL A 56 -8.30 -6.48 -1.00
CA VAL A 56 -9.49 -5.92 -0.35
C VAL A 56 -10.73 -6.01 -1.25
N SER A 57 -10.55 -6.15 -2.57
CA SER A 57 -11.66 -6.25 -3.54
C SER A 57 -12.24 -7.66 -3.66
N LYS A 58 -11.57 -8.67 -3.10
CA LYS A 58 -12.13 -10.02 -3.01
C LYS A 58 -13.00 -10.08 -1.76
N ASP A 59 -14.32 -10.11 -1.96
CA ASP A 59 -15.26 -10.63 -0.96
C ASP A 59 -14.83 -12.07 -0.66
N TYR A 60 -13.90 -12.21 0.27
CA TYR A 60 -13.52 -13.52 0.76
C TYR A 60 -14.75 -14.10 1.42
N SER A 61 -15.23 -15.20 0.86
CA SER A 61 -16.27 -15.97 1.51
C SER A 61 -15.82 -16.35 2.92
N SER A 62 -16.76 -16.55 3.84
CA SER A 62 -16.46 -17.05 5.18
C SER A 62 -15.58 -18.31 5.16
N VAL A 63 -15.74 -19.13 4.12
CA VAL A 63 -14.95 -20.35 3.87
C VAL A 63 -13.48 -20.04 3.53
N GLU A 64 -13.22 -19.03 2.71
CA GLU A 64 -11.85 -18.62 2.39
C GLU A 64 -11.14 -17.97 3.57
N LEU A 65 -11.87 -17.19 4.38
CA LEU A 65 -11.33 -16.63 5.62
C LEU A 65 -10.97 -17.74 6.62
N GLU A 66 -11.81 -18.75 6.78
CA GLU A 66 -11.51 -19.93 7.61
C GLU A 66 -10.30 -20.72 7.09
N PHE A 67 -10.18 -20.88 5.77
CA PHE A 67 -9.03 -21.55 5.14
C PHE A 67 -7.74 -20.77 5.38
N LEU A 68 -7.74 -19.46 5.17
CA LEU A 68 -6.58 -18.60 5.41
C LEU A 68 -6.19 -18.57 6.89
N ALA A 69 -7.18 -18.51 7.79
CA ALA A 69 -6.93 -18.60 9.22
C ALA A 69 -6.25 -19.92 9.58
N LYS A 70 -6.76 -21.07 9.13
CA LYS A 70 -6.16 -22.38 9.44
C LYS A 70 -4.71 -22.51 9.00
N ASN A 71 -4.35 -21.87 7.89
CA ASN A 71 -3.04 -22.01 7.23
C ASN A 71 -2.08 -20.81 7.42
N SER A 72 -2.49 -19.77 8.18
CA SER A 72 -1.62 -18.62 8.51
C SER A 72 -1.77 -18.20 9.97
N ASP A 73 -0.69 -18.33 10.73
CA ASP A 73 -0.67 -18.00 12.16
C ASP A 73 -0.83 -16.49 12.41
N ALA A 74 -0.40 -15.65 11.47
CA ALA A 74 -0.64 -14.21 11.52
C ALA A 74 -2.13 -13.85 11.41
N VAL A 75 -2.89 -14.58 10.57
CA VAL A 75 -4.33 -14.36 10.38
C VAL A 75 -5.12 -14.88 11.59
N LYS A 76 -4.75 -16.05 12.14
CA LYS A 76 -5.31 -16.54 13.42
C LYS A 76 -5.19 -15.51 14.54
N MET A 77 -4.04 -14.84 14.64
CA MET A 77 -3.77 -13.87 15.70
C MET A 77 -4.64 -12.61 15.54
N TYR A 78 -4.86 -12.14 14.31
CA TYR A 78 -5.75 -11.01 14.04
C TYR A 78 -7.23 -11.30 14.34
N ILE A 79 -7.75 -12.48 13.96
CA ILE A 79 -9.15 -12.83 14.25
C ILE A 79 -9.41 -12.88 15.76
N LYS A 80 -8.51 -13.50 16.53
CA LYS A 80 -8.62 -13.56 17.99
C LYS A 80 -8.62 -12.18 18.65
N SER A 81 -7.87 -11.21 18.12
CA SER A 81 -7.85 -9.85 18.70
C SER A 81 -9.12 -9.06 18.40
N VAL A 82 -9.80 -9.34 17.29
CA VAL A 82 -11.09 -8.71 16.93
C VAL A 82 -12.24 -9.32 17.72
N GLU A 83 -12.24 -10.64 17.94
CA GLU A 83 -13.29 -11.32 18.71
C GLU A 83 -13.22 -11.03 20.21
N GLY A 84 -12.02 -10.84 20.77
CA GLY A 84 -11.83 -10.49 22.18
C GLY A 84 -12.19 -9.05 22.57
N LEU A 85 -12.64 -8.22 21.62
CA LEU A 85 -13.10 -6.85 21.84
C LEU A 85 -14.63 -6.72 21.93
N LYS A 86 -15.38 -7.84 21.83
CA LYS A 86 -16.83 -7.90 22.10
C LYS A 86 -17.08 -8.43 23.51
#